data_AF-A0ABD5NRF2-F1
#
_entry.id   AF-A0ABD5NRF2-F1
#
_cell.length_a   1.000
_cell.length_b   1.000
_cell.length_c   1.000
_cell.angle_alpha   90.00
_cell.angle_beta   90.00
_cell.angle_gamma   90.00
#
_symmetry.space_group_name_H-M   'P 1'
#
loop_
_entity.id
_entity.type
_entity.pdbx_description
1 polymer ?
#
loop_
_entity_poly.entity_id
_entity_poly.type
_entity_poly.pdbx_seq_one_letter_code
_entity_poly.pdbx_strand_id
1 'polypeptide(L)'
;MPRMTVERFFGGIDHRISYLQSTLQYVSEYHPSHADLSEWILQNTPAGSQQLIRRNIAFLETIDLIEETDGRYEPTTKGEAVWKRDEPLVLYEGLATNVDGFRDLCRAIQAGNRTVEAIQTALRESFPDFELPEGVVGGHLGWLRSLGLVTKFDGTYSFPIEDGTFDVGESYNRWFIHDVLKGERYKGIATPSDLDLVLLFTGESGSAYGYEDTFLPDDRFVYTGEGVEGDMTMDGGNAAIRHHRENGDSLHLFESTDMPWIVTYLGEYEYEKHVIDTLPDEHGTDRDAIRFTLAPAGGTKVELEDGTPQSLSLDDLYEKATESSPTHTTGSSSGSTSESRSYQGSAVVREYALRWADGVCQGCDEDAPFLTAGGDPYLEVHHLTRRSDGGPDDPDNVIALCPNCHRRVHEGRDGDAFNRKLKRRVANRDS
;
A
#
# COMPACT_ATOMS: atom_id res chain seq x y z
N MET A 1 20.07 10.93 -35.01
CA MET A 1 19.83 10.56 -33.60
C MET A 1 18.47 9.90 -33.52
N PRO A 2 18.32 8.77 -32.82
CA PRO A 2 17.00 8.26 -32.45
C PRO A 2 16.21 9.36 -31.72
N ARG A 3 14.90 9.45 -31.97
CA ARG A 3 14.04 10.51 -31.44
C ARG A 3 13.12 9.92 -30.38
N MET A 4 13.15 10.48 -29.17
CA MET A 4 12.21 10.10 -28.12
C MET A 4 10.79 10.46 -28.52
N THR A 5 9.85 9.58 -28.20
CA THR A 5 8.45 9.73 -28.59
C THR A 5 7.60 10.32 -27.48
N VAL A 6 6.61 11.11 -27.87
CA VAL A 6 5.57 11.67 -26.98
C VAL A 6 4.42 10.67 -26.83
N GLU A 7 3.62 10.86 -25.78
CA GLU A 7 2.32 10.25 -25.46
C GLU A 7 1.69 9.46 -26.62
N ARG A 8 1.61 8.15 -26.44
CA ARG A 8 1.15 7.21 -27.47
C ARG A 8 -0.30 6.77 -27.31
N PHE A 9 -1.06 7.32 -26.35
CA PHE A 9 -2.49 7.01 -26.14
C PHE A 9 -3.36 8.27 -26.03
N PHE A 10 -4.63 8.18 -26.42
CA PHE A 10 -5.52 9.34 -26.58
C PHE A 10 -6.08 9.87 -25.25
N GLY A 11 -6.60 11.12 -25.27
CA GLY A 11 -7.45 11.65 -24.20
C GLY A 11 -6.81 12.64 -23.24
N GLY A 12 -5.50 12.87 -23.34
CA GLY A 12 -4.80 13.77 -22.41
C GLY A 12 -4.99 13.34 -20.96
N ILE A 13 -4.81 14.26 -20.02
CA ILE A 13 -4.76 13.88 -18.59
C ILE A 13 -6.11 13.35 -18.08
N ASP A 14 -7.20 13.98 -18.50
CA ASP A 14 -8.53 13.79 -17.90
C ASP A 14 -9.31 12.61 -18.49
N HIS A 15 -8.96 12.13 -19.69
CA HIS A 15 -9.71 11.08 -20.38
C HIS A 15 -8.87 9.87 -20.82
N ARG A 16 -7.54 9.89 -20.63
CA ARG A 16 -6.69 8.79 -21.09
C ARG A 16 -7.03 7.46 -20.45
N ILE A 17 -7.22 7.44 -19.13
CA ILE A 17 -7.54 6.22 -18.40
C ILE A 17 -8.91 5.68 -18.83
N SER A 18 -9.93 6.53 -18.97
CA SER A 18 -11.26 6.07 -19.39
C SER A 18 -11.29 5.55 -20.83
N TYR A 19 -10.54 6.15 -21.76
CA TYR A 19 -10.39 5.60 -23.11
C TYR A 19 -9.61 4.28 -23.10
N LEU A 20 -8.61 4.16 -22.23
CA LEU A 20 -7.83 2.93 -22.11
C LEU A 20 -8.70 1.79 -21.57
N GLN A 21 -9.46 2.06 -20.50
CA GLN A 21 -10.40 1.11 -19.90
C GLN A 21 -11.46 0.65 -20.89
N SER A 22 -12.09 1.57 -21.62
CA SER A 22 -13.11 1.20 -22.62
C SER A 22 -12.50 0.41 -23.79
N THR A 23 -11.27 0.72 -24.20
CA THR A 23 -10.54 -0.07 -25.20
C THR A 23 -10.27 -1.48 -24.70
N LEU A 24 -9.76 -1.63 -23.48
CA LEU A 24 -9.44 -2.93 -22.88
C LEU A 24 -10.70 -3.76 -22.60
N GLN A 25 -11.79 -3.12 -22.17
CA GLN A 25 -13.09 -3.76 -22.05
C GLN A 25 -13.55 -4.33 -23.40
N TYR A 26 -13.46 -3.56 -24.49
CA TYR A 26 -13.80 -4.05 -25.83
C TYR A 26 -12.89 -5.21 -26.27
N VAL A 27 -11.59 -5.15 -25.99
CA VAL A 27 -10.66 -6.24 -26.29
C VAL A 27 -11.05 -7.51 -25.52
N SER A 28 -11.33 -7.38 -24.22
CA SER A 28 -11.77 -8.48 -23.34
C SER A 28 -13.09 -9.13 -23.80
N GLU A 29 -14.08 -8.32 -24.18
CA GLU A 29 -15.40 -8.82 -24.54
C GLU A 29 -15.46 -9.47 -25.93
N TYR A 30 -14.71 -8.94 -26.90
CA TYR A 30 -14.89 -9.27 -28.32
C TYR A 30 -13.72 -9.99 -28.98
N HIS A 31 -12.55 -10.02 -28.34
CA HIS A 31 -11.32 -10.58 -28.89
C HIS A 31 -11.08 -10.11 -30.34
N PRO A 32 -11.01 -8.79 -30.59
CA PRO A 32 -11.11 -8.24 -31.94
C PRO A 32 -9.91 -8.60 -32.80
N SER A 33 -10.10 -8.67 -34.12
CA SER A 33 -8.95 -8.61 -35.03
C SER A 33 -8.34 -7.20 -35.01
N HIS A 34 -7.14 -7.02 -35.56
CA HIS A 34 -6.55 -5.69 -35.71
C HIS A 34 -7.49 -4.71 -36.46
N ALA A 35 -8.20 -5.18 -37.48
CA ALA A 35 -9.13 -4.34 -38.24
C ALA A 35 -10.30 -3.87 -37.36
N ASP A 36 -10.92 -4.80 -36.62
CA ASP A 36 -12.06 -4.52 -35.74
C ASP A 36 -11.66 -3.57 -34.61
N LEU A 37 -10.50 -3.82 -33.96
CA LEU A 37 -9.98 -2.95 -32.90
C LEU A 37 -9.65 -1.55 -33.42
N SER A 38 -9.07 -1.47 -34.62
CA SER A 38 -8.74 -0.16 -35.22
C SER A 38 -9.98 0.65 -35.54
N GLU A 39 -11.03 0.01 -36.06
CA GLU A 39 -12.32 0.65 -36.33
C GLU A 39 -12.99 1.11 -35.03
N TRP A 40 -13.00 0.25 -34.01
CA TRP A 40 -13.57 0.58 -32.71
C TRP A 40 -12.86 1.78 -32.06
N ILE A 41 -11.52 1.80 -32.04
CA ILE A 41 -10.74 2.91 -31.48
C ILE A 41 -11.04 4.21 -32.25
N LEU A 42 -11.16 4.16 -33.57
CA LEU A 42 -11.49 5.33 -34.39
C LEU A 42 -12.87 5.92 -34.05
N GLN A 43 -13.83 5.08 -33.68
CA GLN A 43 -15.21 5.49 -33.39
C GLN A 43 -15.41 5.94 -31.94
N ASN A 44 -14.61 5.42 -31.00
CA ASN A 44 -14.84 5.58 -29.56
C ASN A 44 -13.78 6.43 -28.85
N THR A 45 -12.76 6.89 -29.56
CA THR A 45 -11.71 7.76 -29.02
C THR A 45 -11.45 8.95 -29.96
N PRO A 46 -10.72 10.00 -29.51
CA PRO A 46 -10.31 11.12 -30.36
C PRO A 46 -9.28 10.78 -31.47
N ALA A 47 -9.10 9.51 -31.82
CA ALA A 47 -8.10 9.07 -32.79
C ALA A 47 -8.31 9.73 -34.16
N GLY A 48 -7.27 10.40 -34.67
CA GLY A 48 -7.36 11.18 -35.92
C GLY A 48 -6.87 10.47 -37.18
N SER A 49 -6.20 9.31 -37.08
CA SER A 49 -5.70 8.58 -38.26
C SER A 49 -5.40 7.10 -38.01
N GLN A 50 -5.50 6.30 -39.07
CA GLN A 50 -5.18 4.86 -39.05
C GLN A 50 -3.72 4.57 -38.67
N GLN A 51 -2.77 5.42 -39.08
CA GLN A 51 -1.35 5.25 -38.71
C GLN A 51 -1.12 5.48 -37.21
N LEU A 52 -1.84 6.43 -36.61
CA LEU A 52 -1.77 6.69 -35.18
C LEU A 52 -2.38 5.55 -34.36
N ILE A 53 -3.49 4.98 -34.83
CA ILE A 53 -4.15 3.83 -34.20
C ILE A 53 -3.25 2.59 -34.21
N ARG A 54 -2.59 2.28 -35.33
CA ARG A 54 -1.61 1.18 -35.39
C ARG A 54 -0.49 1.33 -34.36
N ARG A 55 0.00 2.56 -34.18
CA ARG A 55 1.03 2.86 -33.18
C ARG A 55 0.50 2.78 -31.74
N ASN A 56 -0.78 3.07 -31.53
CA ASN A 56 -1.45 2.92 -30.24
C ASN A 56 -1.57 1.44 -29.86
N ILE A 57 -2.09 0.60 -30.76
CA ILE A 57 -2.24 -0.84 -30.52
C ILE A 57 -0.87 -1.46 -30.19
N ALA A 58 0.14 -1.19 -31.04
CA ALA A 58 1.51 -1.66 -30.78
C ALA A 58 2.10 -1.13 -29.47
N PHE A 59 1.70 0.08 -29.03
CA PHE A 59 2.09 0.60 -27.73
C PHE A 59 1.41 -0.17 -26.59
N LEU A 60 0.13 -0.49 -26.69
CA LEU A 60 -0.58 -1.31 -25.68
C LEU A 60 0.05 -2.69 -25.52
N GLU A 61 0.47 -3.33 -26.62
CA GLU A 61 1.24 -4.58 -26.58
C GLU A 61 2.60 -4.36 -25.90
N THR A 62 3.31 -3.28 -26.25
CA THR A 62 4.63 -2.96 -25.70
C THR A 62 4.61 -2.73 -24.19
N ILE A 63 3.54 -2.12 -23.65
CA ILE A 63 3.38 -1.93 -22.19
C ILE A 63 2.62 -3.08 -21.53
N ASP A 64 2.47 -4.21 -22.23
CA ASP A 64 1.95 -5.46 -21.71
C ASP A 64 0.48 -5.36 -21.24
N LEU A 65 -0.39 -4.71 -22.02
CA LEU A 65 -1.82 -4.62 -21.72
C LEU A 65 -2.68 -5.51 -22.60
N ILE A 66 -2.24 -5.78 -23.81
CA ILE A 66 -2.90 -6.69 -24.75
C ILE A 66 -1.85 -7.55 -25.42
N GLU A 67 -2.26 -8.73 -25.86
CA GLU A 67 -1.45 -9.63 -26.67
C GLU A 67 -2.25 -10.15 -27.86
N GLU A 68 -1.56 -10.55 -28.93
CA GLU A 68 -2.18 -11.11 -30.13
C GLU A 68 -1.97 -12.62 -30.19
N THR A 69 -3.07 -13.37 -30.15
CA THR A 69 -3.09 -14.83 -30.33
C THR A 69 -3.98 -15.17 -31.53
N ASP A 70 -3.43 -15.91 -32.50
CA ASP A 70 -4.16 -16.35 -33.70
C ASP A 70 -4.90 -15.22 -34.47
N GLY A 71 -4.31 -14.03 -34.53
CA GLY A 71 -4.90 -12.88 -35.24
C GLY A 71 -5.98 -12.14 -34.46
N ARG A 72 -6.11 -12.40 -33.16
CA ARG A 72 -7.11 -11.85 -32.26
C ARG A 72 -6.39 -11.24 -31.06
N TYR A 73 -6.81 -10.05 -30.64
CA TYR A 73 -6.28 -9.41 -29.44
C TYR A 73 -7.04 -9.87 -28.21
N GLU A 74 -6.32 -10.13 -27.12
CA GLU A 74 -6.86 -10.39 -25.79
C GLU A 74 -6.11 -9.53 -24.75
N PRO A 75 -6.74 -9.16 -23.63
CA PRO A 75 -6.05 -8.43 -22.58
C PRO A 75 -5.14 -9.38 -21.80
N THR A 76 -3.96 -8.90 -21.44
CA THR A 76 -3.09 -9.60 -20.49
C THR A 76 -3.67 -9.50 -19.08
N THR A 77 -3.06 -10.17 -18.09
CA THR A 77 -3.42 -9.99 -16.67
C THR A 77 -3.40 -8.52 -16.23
N LYS A 78 -2.42 -7.74 -16.74
CA LYS A 78 -2.31 -6.31 -16.47
C LYS A 78 -3.41 -5.53 -17.18
N GLY A 79 -3.72 -5.88 -18.43
CA GLY A 79 -4.86 -5.31 -19.17
C GLY A 79 -6.19 -5.51 -18.45
N GLU A 80 -6.45 -6.73 -17.96
CA GLU A 80 -7.64 -7.05 -17.17
C GLU A 80 -7.71 -6.22 -15.88
N ALA A 81 -6.59 -6.06 -15.16
CA ALA A 81 -6.57 -5.26 -13.93
C ALA A 81 -6.97 -3.78 -14.16
N VAL A 82 -6.49 -3.17 -15.25
CA VAL A 82 -6.78 -1.76 -15.56
C VAL A 82 -8.27 -1.48 -15.74
N TRP A 83 -9.00 -2.35 -16.42
CA TRP A 83 -10.42 -2.11 -16.73
C TRP A 83 -11.36 -2.80 -15.75
N LYS A 84 -11.12 -4.07 -15.43
CA LYS A 84 -12.05 -4.90 -14.67
C LYS A 84 -11.96 -4.66 -13.17
N ARG A 85 -10.77 -4.29 -12.71
CA ARG A 85 -10.49 -4.02 -11.29
C ARG A 85 -10.31 -2.53 -11.00
N ASP A 86 -10.44 -1.68 -12.01
CA ASP A 86 -10.23 -0.23 -11.93
C ASP A 86 -8.88 0.14 -11.31
N GLU A 87 -7.82 -0.62 -11.64
CA GLU A 87 -6.47 -0.42 -11.08
C GLU A 87 -5.50 0.05 -12.17
N PRO A 88 -5.39 1.36 -12.44
CA PRO A 88 -4.47 1.88 -13.44
C PRO A 88 -3.00 1.89 -12.97
N LEU A 89 -2.68 1.76 -11.68
CA LEU A 89 -1.29 1.84 -11.21
C LEU A 89 -0.42 0.68 -11.71
N VAL A 90 -1.00 -0.44 -12.12
CA VAL A 90 -0.27 -1.57 -12.74
C VAL A 90 0.44 -1.16 -14.04
N LEU A 91 0.02 -0.05 -14.66
CA LEU A 91 0.61 0.52 -15.88
C LEU A 91 2.02 1.05 -15.67
N TYR A 92 2.35 1.50 -14.45
CA TYR A 92 3.57 2.25 -14.19
C TYR A 92 4.82 1.48 -14.63
N GLU A 93 4.91 0.19 -14.29
CA GLU A 93 6.05 -0.64 -14.65
C GLU A 93 6.22 -0.74 -16.18
N GLY A 94 5.13 -0.99 -16.91
CA GLY A 94 5.15 -1.05 -18.38
C GLY A 94 5.62 0.27 -19.00
N LEU A 95 5.18 1.41 -18.47
CA LEU A 95 5.62 2.74 -18.89
C LEU A 95 7.11 2.99 -18.56
N ALA A 96 7.51 2.71 -17.33
CA ALA A 96 8.87 2.94 -16.86
C ALA A 96 9.92 2.08 -17.58
N THR A 97 9.54 0.86 -17.98
CA THR A 97 10.39 -0.09 -18.71
C THR A 97 10.46 0.22 -20.20
N ASN A 98 9.33 0.57 -20.84
CA ASN A 98 9.23 0.58 -22.29
C ASN A 98 9.09 1.98 -22.93
N VAL A 99 9.08 3.04 -22.13
CA VAL A 99 9.03 4.43 -22.63
C VAL A 99 10.33 5.16 -22.29
N ASP A 100 11.09 5.48 -23.33
CA ASP A 100 12.38 6.18 -23.21
C ASP A 100 12.27 7.46 -22.37
N GLY A 101 13.08 7.55 -21.32
CA GLY A 101 13.14 8.72 -20.43
C GLY A 101 12.06 8.79 -19.36
N PHE A 102 11.12 7.83 -19.29
CA PHE A 102 10.04 7.85 -18.28
C PHE A 102 10.56 7.66 -16.85
N ARG A 103 11.44 6.69 -16.64
CA ARG A 103 12.09 6.49 -15.35
C ARG A 103 13.04 7.63 -15.00
N ASP A 104 13.78 8.15 -15.96
CA ASP A 104 14.73 9.25 -15.74
C ASP A 104 14.02 10.57 -15.43
N LEU A 105 12.80 10.75 -15.91
CA LEU A 105 11.94 11.84 -15.47
C LEU A 105 11.64 11.74 -13.96
N CYS A 106 11.38 10.55 -13.43
CA CYS A 106 11.14 10.38 -12.00
C CYS A 106 12.36 10.79 -11.17
N ARG A 107 13.55 10.35 -11.61
CA ARG A 107 14.84 10.72 -11.01
C ARG A 107 15.15 12.22 -11.12
N ALA A 108 14.82 12.85 -12.24
CA ALA A 108 15.04 14.27 -12.44
C ALA A 108 14.23 15.11 -11.44
N ILE A 109 12.95 14.76 -11.25
CA ILE A 109 12.07 15.39 -10.27
C ILE A 109 12.62 15.19 -8.86
N GLN A 110 13.01 13.96 -8.50
CA GLN A 110 13.63 13.65 -7.21
C GLN A 110 14.87 14.51 -6.94
N ALA A 111 15.70 14.76 -7.98
CA ALA A 111 16.88 15.62 -7.90
C ALA A 111 16.56 17.13 -7.82
N GLY A 112 15.29 17.53 -7.69
CA GLY A 112 14.87 18.92 -7.54
C GLY A 112 14.58 19.64 -8.87
N ASN A 113 14.59 18.94 -10.01
CA ASN A 113 14.17 19.54 -11.28
C ASN A 113 12.65 19.54 -11.36
N ARG A 114 12.02 20.61 -10.88
CA ARG A 114 10.56 20.64 -10.67
C ARG A 114 9.77 21.31 -11.80
N THR A 115 10.41 22.02 -12.73
CA THR A 115 9.72 22.62 -13.90
C THR A 115 9.92 21.78 -15.14
N VAL A 116 9.05 21.93 -16.14
CA VAL A 116 9.19 21.23 -17.43
C VAL A 116 10.55 21.51 -18.06
N GLU A 117 11.02 22.76 -18.00
CA GLU A 117 12.29 23.20 -18.57
C GLU A 117 13.49 22.57 -17.85
N ALA A 118 13.44 22.47 -16.52
CA ALA A 118 14.49 21.86 -15.73
C ALA A 118 14.57 20.35 -16.00
N ILE A 119 13.41 19.67 -16.01
CA ILE A 119 13.32 18.24 -16.32
C ILE A 119 13.82 17.97 -17.75
N GLN A 120 13.38 18.78 -18.72
CA GLN A 120 13.83 18.68 -20.11
C GLN A 120 15.35 18.80 -20.23
N THR A 121 15.96 19.68 -19.45
CA THR A 121 17.42 19.87 -19.43
C THR A 121 18.11 18.62 -18.87
N ALA A 122 17.66 18.13 -17.71
CA ALA A 122 18.21 16.93 -17.08
C ALA A 122 18.08 15.67 -17.97
N LEU A 123 16.96 15.52 -18.69
CA LEU A 123 16.77 14.40 -19.61
C LEU A 123 17.70 14.51 -20.84
N ARG A 124 17.92 15.71 -21.39
CA ARG A 124 18.87 15.88 -22.51
C ARG A 124 20.29 15.50 -22.10
N GLU A 125 20.68 15.82 -20.86
CA GLU A 125 22.00 15.44 -20.33
C GLU A 125 22.12 13.93 -20.13
N SER A 126 21.04 13.26 -19.71
CA SER A 126 20.99 11.81 -19.52
C SER A 126 20.96 11.03 -20.85
N PHE A 127 20.51 11.67 -21.94
CA PHE A 127 20.37 11.07 -23.27
C PHE A 127 20.98 11.94 -24.39
N PRO A 128 22.30 12.14 -24.40
CA PRO A 128 22.96 13.05 -25.34
C PRO A 128 22.86 12.61 -26.80
N ASP A 129 22.67 11.30 -27.04
CA ASP A 129 22.56 10.72 -28.39
C ASP A 129 21.13 10.71 -28.95
N PHE A 130 20.15 11.20 -28.18
CA PHE A 130 18.75 11.25 -28.57
C PHE A 130 18.30 12.66 -28.91
N GLU A 131 17.45 12.77 -29.91
CA GLU A 131 16.64 13.97 -30.10
C GLU A 131 15.50 13.94 -29.07
N LEU A 132 15.48 14.92 -28.15
CA LEU A 132 14.42 15.10 -27.16
C LEU A 132 13.56 16.34 -27.50
N PRO A 133 12.42 16.15 -28.21
CA PRO A 133 11.45 17.23 -28.47
C PRO A 133 10.88 17.83 -27.17
N GLU A 134 10.49 19.11 -27.21
CA GLU A 134 9.94 19.84 -26.04
C GLU A 134 8.65 19.23 -25.48
N GLY A 135 7.85 18.55 -26.32
CA GLY A 135 6.61 17.92 -25.90
C GLY A 135 6.78 16.60 -25.13
N VAL A 136 7.98 16.01 -25.11
CA VAL A 136 8.21 14.68 -24.50
C VAL A 136 7.97 14.74 -23.00
N VAL A 137 8.64 15.65 -22.29
CA VAL A 137 8.48 15.79 -20.83
C VAL A 137 7.03 16.06 -20.46
N GLY A 138 6.34 16.95 -21.19
CA GLY A 138 4.93 17.24 -20.98
C GLY A 138 4.04 16.00 -21.10
N GLY A 139 4.27 15.15 -22.10
CA GLY A 139 3.51 13.91 -22.28
C GLY A 139 3.78 12.87 -21.18
N HIS A 140 5.03 12.75 -20.72
CA HIS A 140 5.40 11.85 -19.62
C HIS A 140 4.78 12.30 -18.29
N LEU A 141 4.85 13.59 -17.98
CA LEU A 141 4.16 14.18 -16.84
C LEU A 141 2.65 14.00 -16.95
N GLY A 142 2.11 14.08 -18.17
CA GLY A 142 0.70 13.81 -18.44
C GLY A 142 0.30 12.39 -18.05
N TRP A 143 1.15 11.39 -18.28
CA TRP A 143 0.93 10.01 -17.84
C TRP A 143 0.95 9.89 -16.32
N LEU A 144 2.01 10.38 -15.66
CA LEU A 144 2.09 10.34 -14.20
C LEU A 144 0.90 11.03 -13.54
N ARG A 145 0.42 12.16 -14.10
CA ARG A 145 -0.76 12.86 -13.61
C ARG A 145 -2.05 12.06 -13.78
N SER A 146 -2.22 11.36 -14.91
CA SER A 146 -3.39 10.49 -15.10
C SER A 146 -3.40 9.28 -14.17
N LEU A 147 -2.23 8.86 -13.69
CA LEU A 147 -2.10 7.80 -12.68
C LEU A 147 -2.17 8.34 -11.24
N GLY A 148 -2.36 9.65 -11.04
CA GLY A 148 -2.34 10.26 -9.70
C GLY A 148 -0.96 10.26 -9.02
N LEU A 149 0.11 9.90 -9.73
CA LEU A 149 1.45 9.72 -9.16
C LEU A 149 2.23 11.02 -8.99
N VAL A 150 1.82 12.11 -9.64
CA VAL A 150 2.48 13.42 -9.51
C VAL A 150 1.47 14.55 -9.39
N THR A 151 1.75 15.48 -8.49
CA THR A 151 0.98 16.71 -8.29
C THR A 151 1.66 17.86 -9.03
N LYS A 152 0.85 18.75 -9.60
CA LYS A 152 1.33 20.00 -10.22
C LYS A 152 0.79 21.20 -9.44
N PHE A 153 1.69 22.03 -8.90
CA PHE A 153 1.34 23.28 -8.22
C PHE A 153 2.26 24.40 -8.69
N ASP A 154 1.68 25.55 -9.06
CA ASP A 154 2.41 26.75 -9.53
C ASP A 154 3.51 26.47 -10.58
N GLY A 155 3.20 25.61 -11.56
CA GLY A 155 4.14 25.24 -12.62
C GLY A 155 5.22 24.23 -12.23
N THR A 156 5.25 23.81 -10.96
CA THR A 156 6.18 22.81 -10.43
C THR A 156 5.51 21.45 -10.20
N TYR A 157 6.30 20.36 -10.24
CA TYR A 157 5.83 18.99 -10.09
C TYR A 157 6.48 18.30 -8.88
N SER A 158 5.67 17.64 -8.05
CA SER A 158 6.14 16.85 -6.90
C SER A 158 5.40 15.52 -6.77
N PHE A 159 6.07 14.52 -6.22
CA PHE A 159 5.45 13.27 -5.84
C PHE A 159 4.82 13.39 -4.46
N PRO A 160 3.65 12.77 -4.22
CA PRO A 160 3.00 12.80 -2.91
C PRO A 160 3.81 12.12 -1.79
N ILE A 161 4.65 11.15 -2.14
CA ILE A 161 5.36 10.27 -1.18
C ILE A 161 6.80 10.71 -0.88
N GLU A 162 7.26 11.87 -1.36
CA GLU A 162 8.70 12.24 -1.36
C GLU A 162 9.37 12.31 0.00
N ASP A 163 8.59 12.55 1.04
CA ASP A 163 9.03 12.60 2.43
C ASP A 163 8.89 11.26 3.16
N GLY A 164 8.45 10.21 2.46
CA GLY A 164 8.16 8.91 3.07
C GLY A 164 6.79 8.83 3.74
N THR A 165 5.89 9.78 3.51
CA THR A 165 4.53 9.72 4.03
C THR A 165 3.66 8.79 3.17
N PHE A 166 2.93 7.89 3.84
CA PHE A 166 1.98 6.96 3.25
C PHE A 166 0.69 6.95 4.05
N ASP A 167 -0.42 6.71 3.36
CA ASP A 167 -1.78 6.67 3.90
C ASP A 167 -2.20 5.21 4.11
N VAL A 168 -2.60 4.87 5.34
CA VAL A 168 -2.94 3.48 5.70
C VAL A 168 -4.10 2.98 4.83
N GLY A 169 -3.91 1.83 4.20
CA GLY A 169 -4.85 1.22 3.25
C GLY A 169 -4.77 1.70 1.82
N GLU A 170 -4.04 2.79 1.56
CA GLU A 170 -3.84 3.23 0.20
C GLU A 170 -2.90 2.26 -0.54
N SER A 171 -3.22 2.07 -1.81
CA SER A 171 -2.45 1.22 -2.72
C SER A 171 -1.45 2.05 -3.49
N TYR A 172 -0.23 1.52 -3.59
CA TYR A 172 0.89 2.16 -4.24
C TYR A 172 1.51 1.22 -5.26
N ASN A 173 2.07 1.78 -6.32
CA ASN A 173 2.95 1.03 -7.19
C ASN A 173 4.35 0.93 -6.55
N ARG A 174 4.80 -0.28 -6.24
CA ARG A 174 6.09 -0.54 -5.60
C ARG A 174 7.28 -0.04 -6.41
N TRP A 175 7.24 -0.15 -7.74
CA TRP A 175 8.32 0.40 -8.57
C TRP A 175 8.39 1.91 -8.45
N PHE A 176 7.23 2.58 -8.43
CA PHE A 176 7.17 4.02 -8.24
C PHE A 176 7.72 4.43 -6.86
N ILE A 177 7.38 3.72 -5.79
CA ILE A 177 7.99 3.94 -4.46
C ILE A 177 9.51 3.95 -4.57
N HIS A 178 10.11 2.95 -5.20
CA HIS A 178 11.57 2.87 -5.34
C HIS A 178 12.16 3.86 -6.35
N ASP A 179 11.42 4.29 -7.37
CA ASP A 179 11.89 5.33 -8.29
C ASP A 179 11.84 6.72 -7.65
N VAL A 180 11.01 6.92 -6.61
CA VAL A 180 10.93 8.18 -5.84
C VAL A 180 11.82 8.17 -4.59
N LEU A 181 11.83 7.08 -3.82
CA LEU A 181 12.53 6.98 -2.54
C LEU A 181 13.86 6.23 -2.62
N LYS A 182 14.18 5.60 -3.76
CA LYS A 182 15.32 4.69 -3.91
C LYS A 182 15.15 3.42 -3.05
N GLY A 183 16.25 2.77 -2.68
CA GLY A 183 16.25 1.51 -1.95
C GLY A 183 16.15 0.25 -2.83
N GLU A 184 16.11 -0.90 -2.17
CA GLU A 184 16.22 -2.23 -2.78
C GLU A 184 14.89 -2.73 -3.33
N ARG A 185 14.65 -2.46 -4.62
CA ARG A 185 13.39 -2.73 -5.31
C ARG A 185 12.80 -4.14 -5.15
N TYR A 186 13.66 -5.15 -5.07
CA TYR A 186 13.25 -6.56 -5.11
C TYR A 186 13.37 -7.26 -3.75
N LYS A 187 13.85 -6.57 -2.71
CA LYS A 187 14.00 -7.16 -1.38
C LYS A 187 12.75 -6.99 -0.53
N GLY A 188 12.49 -7.92 0.39
CA GLY A 188 11.44 -7.74 1.40
C GLY A 188 11.70 -6.55 2.32
N ILE A 189 12.97 -6.26 2.60
CA ILE A 189 13.40 -5.14 3.43
C ILE A 189 14.18 -4.17 2.54
N ALA A 190 13.75 -2.90 2.50
CA ALA A 190 14.43 -1.85 1.76
C ALA A 190 14.78 -0.69 2.68
N THR A 191 15.98 -0.16 2.50
CA THR A 191 16.54 0.95 3.30
C THR A 191 16.95 2.10 2.36
N PRO A 192 16.00 2.99 2.00
CA PRO A 192 16.30 4.23 1.28
C PRO A 192 17.51 4.97 1.87
N SER A 193 18.56 5.22 1.08
CA SER A 193 19.81 5.78 1.61
C SER A 193 19.74 7.24 2.04
N ASP A 194 18.72 7.96 1.57
CA ASP A 194 18.61 9.42 1.70
C ASP A 194 17.46 9.83 2.63
N LEU A 195 16.75 8.86 3.22
CA LEU A 195 15.60 9.06 4.09
C LEU A 195 15.74 8.13 5.30
N ASP A 196 15.32 8.60 6.46
CA ASP A 196 15.35 7.83 7.71
C ASP A 196 14.16 6.85 7.76
N LEU A 197 14.16 5.87 6.83
CA LEU A 197 13.05 4.93 6.60
C LEU A 197 13.56 3.49 6.45
N VAL A 198 12.79 2.53 6.96
CA VAL A 198 12.89 1.11 6.64
C VAL A 198 11.53 0.65 6.09
N LEU A 199 11.50 0.18 4.85
CA LEU A 199 10.29 -0.30 4.19
C LEU A 199 10.26 -1.83 4.20
N LEU A 200 9.19 -2.40 4.74
CA LEU A 200 8.95 -3.84 4.81
C LEU A 200 7.84 -4.21 3.82
N PHE A 201 8.10 -5.22 2.99
CA PHE A 201 7.15 -5.78 2.05
C PHE A 201 6.91 -7.25 2.42
N THR A 202 5.66 -7.59 2.75
CA THR A 202 5.20 -8.97 2.96
C THR A 202 4.30 -9.42 1.80
N GLY A 203 4.04 -10.72 1.68
CA GLY A 203 3.16 -11.28 0.66
C GLY A 203 3.44 -12.75 0.33
N GLU A 204 2.62 -13.34 -0.54
CA GLU A 204 2.63 -14.78 -0.84
C GLU A 204 3.96 -15.29 -1.40
N SER A 205 4.73 -14.45 -2.10
CA SER A 205 6.02 -14.83 -2.67
C SER A 205 7.06 -15.23 -1.61
N GLY A 206 6.90 -14.76 -0.37
CA GLY A 206 7.74 -15.16 0.75
C GLY A 206 7.60 -16.64 1.13
N SER A 207 6.40 -17.21 0.96
CA SER A 207 6.13 -18.62 1.29
C SER A 207 6.99 -19.59 0.48
N ALA A 208 7.38 -19.22 -0.75
CA ALA A 208 8.29 -20.00 -1.59
C ALA A 208 9.71 -20.13 -0.99
N TYR A 209 10.09 -19.19 -0.10
CA TYR A 209 11.35 -19.18 0.63
C TYR A 209 11.19 -19.70 2.07
N GLY A 210 10.03 -20.28 2.41
CA GLY A 210 9.70 -20.74 3.76
C GLY A 210 9.40 -19.63 4.75
N TYR A 211 9.04 -18.43 4.29
CA TYR A 211 8.66 -17.33 5.18
C TYR A 211 7.24 -17.50 5.73
N GLU A 212 7.07 -17.15 7.00
CA GLU A 212 5.82 -17.29 7.75
C GLU A 212 5.44 -15.97 8.42
N ASP A 213 5.04 -15.02 7.57
CA ASP A 213 4.56 -13.72 8.02
C ASP A 213 3.10 -13.81 8.46
N THR A 214 2.75 -13.18 9.58
CA THR A 214 1.38 -13.22 10.09
C THR A 214 1.08 -12.08 11.05
N PHE A 215 -0.17 -11.64 11.05
CA PHE A 215 -0.71 -10.84 12.15
C PHE A 215 -0.94 -11.73 13.38
N LEU A 216 -0.67 -11.15 14.55
CA LEU A 216 -1.08 -11.67 15.85
C LEU A 216 -2.44 -11.08 16.25
N PRO A 217 -3.17 -11.70 17.20
CA PRO A 217 -4.48 -11.19 17.65
C PRO A 217 -4.47 -9.83 18.35
N ASP A 218 -3.30 -9.25 18.60
CA ASP A 218 -3.10 -7.94 19.23
C ASP A 218 -2.45 -6.92 18.28
N ASP A 219 -2.66 -7.09 16.98
CA ASP A 219 -2.16 -6.23 15.89
C ASP A 219 -0.64 -6.16 15.74
N ARG A 220 0.10 -6.90 16.56
CA ARG A 220 1.51 -7.12 16.31
C ARG A 220 1.68 -7.94 15.04
N PHE A 221 2.70 -7.62 14.28
CA PHE A 221 3.03 -8.33 13.05
C PHE A 221 4.28 -9.18 13.29
N VAL A 222 4.21 -10.45 12.92
CA VAL A 222 5.37 -11.33 12.85
C VAL A 222 5.93 -11.25 11.45
N TYR A 223 7.14 -10.71 11.31
CA TYR A 223 7.86 -10.56 10.05
C TYR A 223 9.05 -11.52 10.01
N THR A 224 9.20 -12.28 8.94
CA THR A 224 10.35 -13.15 8.71
C THR A 224 11.51 -12.35 8.12
N GLY A 225 12.69 -12.40 8.75
CA GLY A 225 13.87 -11.67 8.31
C GLY A 225 14.35 -12.07 6.90
N GLU A 226 15.21 -11.23 6.31
CA GLU A 226 15.82 -11.55 5.02
C GLU A 226 16.90 -12.64 5.15
N GLY A 227 16.94 -13.55 4.17
CA GLY A 227 17.92 -14.63 4.06
C GLY A 227 17.29 -15.88 3.46
N VAL A 228 17.44 -16.06 2.14
CA VAL A 228 16.73 -17.12 1.40
C VAL A 228 17.39 -18.50 1.50
N GLU A 229 18.70 -18.55 1.74
CA GLU A 229 19.52 -19.76 1.79
C GLU A 229 20.34 -19.78 3.09
N GLY A 230 20.34 -20.91 3.79
CA GLY A 230 21.08 -21.10 5.05
C GLY A 230 20.60 -20.26 6.23
N ASP A 231 21.35 -20.33 7.33
CA ASP A 231 21.02 -19.62 8.57
C ASP A 231 21.01 -18.10 8.37
N MET A 232 19.94 -17.45 8.83
CA MET A 232 19.79 -16.01 8.74
C MET A 232 20.74 -15.28 9.70
N THR A 233 21.29 -14.17 9.24
CA THR A 233 22.20 -13.32 10.01
C THR A 233 21.55 -11.99 10.39
N MET A 234 21.91 -11.45 11.56
CA MET A 234 21.46 -10.14 12.02
C MET A 234 22.34 -9.03 11.41
N ASP A 235 22.35 -8.94 10.09
CA ASP A 235 23.02 -7.91 9.29
C ASP A 235 22.07 -7.34 8.22
N GLY A 236 22.53 -6.38 7.43
CA GLY A 236 21.73 -5.78 6.35
C GLY A 236 20.35 -5.28 6.81
N GLY A 237 19.30 -5.73 6.12
CA GLY A 237 17.91 -5.39 6.44
C GLY A 237 17.46 -5.91 7.80
N ASN A 238 17.96 -7.07 8.26
CA ASN A 238 17.64 -7.60 9.58
C ASN A 238 18.16 -6.69 10.69
N ALA A 239 19.40 -6.20 10.54
CA ALA A 239 19.94 -5.20 11.45
C ALA A 239 19.18 -3.87 11.36
N ALA A 240 18.75 -3.45 10.17
CA ALA A 240 17.95 -2.24 9.99
C ALA A 240 16.63 -2.32 10.77
N ILE A 241 15.90 -3.43 10.71
CA ILE A 241 14.69 -3.64 11.54
C ILE A 241 15.04 -3.55 13.03
N ARG A 242 16.05 -4.28 13.49
CA ARG A 242 16.40 -4.35 14.92
C ARG A 242 16.81 -3.00 15.49
N HIS A 243 17.55 -2.21 14.73
CA HIS A 243 18.18 -0.98 15.17
C HIS A 243 17.46 0.29 14.68
N HIS A 244 16.29 0.16 14.04
CA HIS A 244 15.59 1.29 13.40
C HIS A 244 15.43 2.49 14.35
N ARG A 245 15.00 2.27 15.61
CA ARG A 245 14.87 3.35 16.61
C ARG A 245 16.19 4.02 16.98
N GLU A 246 17.27 3.23 17.06
CA GLU A 246 18.61 3.73 17.42
C GLU A 246 19.19 4.57 16.27
N ASN A 247 18.85 4.21 15.03
CA ASN A 247 19.22 4.96 13.83
C ASN A 247 18.34 6.19 13.59
N GLY A 248 17.13 6.22 14.16
CA GLY A 248 16.12 7.25 13.91
C GLY A 248 15.20 6.95 12.74
N ASP A 249 15.22 5.72 12.22
CA ASP A 249 14.42 5.30 11.08
C ASP A 249 12.99 4.92 11.50
N SER A 250 11.98 5.37 10.75
CA SER A 250 10.61 4.85 10.86
C SER A 250 10.44 3.55 10.07
N LEU A 251 9.67 2.60 10.60
CA LEU A 251 9.51 1.26 10.03
C LEU A 251 8.11 1.13 9.40
N HIS A 252 8.03 1.02 8.09
CA HIS A 252 6.79 1.06 7.32
C HIS A 252 6.47 -0.31 6.71
N LEU A 253 5.29 -0.87 7.01
CA LEU A 253 4.88 -2.18 6.53
C LEU A 253 3.91 -2.07 5.35
N PHE A 254 4.15 -2.86 4.31
CA PHE A 254 3.34 -2.99 3.11
C PHE A 254 3.01 -4.46 2.84
N GLU A 255 1.78 -4.71 2.39
CA GLU A 255 1.33 -6.03 1.94
C GLU A 255 1.24 -6.06 0.41
N SER A 256 1.76 -7.11 -0.21
CA SER A 256 1.61 -7.33 -1.65
C SER A 256 0.18 -7.77 -1.94
N THR A 257 -0.44 -7.16 -2.95
CA THR A 257 -1.74 -7.61 -3.46
C THR A 257 -1.55 -8.76 -4.45
N ASP A 258 -2.67 -9.31 -4.93
CA ASP A 258 -2.69 -10.25 -6.06
C ASP A 258 -2.46 -9.56 -7.42
N MET A 259 -2.30 -8.23 -7.45
CA MET A 259 -1.97 -7.45 -8.64
C MET A 259 -0.47 -7.17 -8.74
N PRO A 260 0.10 -7.19 -9.96
CA PRO A 260 1.53 -7.02 -10.14
C PRO A 260 1.99 -5.63 -9.69
N TRP A 261 2.99 -5.62 -8.81
CA TRP A 261 3.64 -4.41 -8.28
C TRP A 261 2.74 -3.50 -7.44
N ILE A 262 1.50 -3.91 -7.14
CA ILE A 262 0.61 -3.14 -6.27
C ILE A 262 0.76 -3.66 -4.85
N VAL A 263 1.06 -2.73 -3.95
CA VAL A 263 1.21 -2.97 -2.53
C VAL A 263 0.28 -2.05 -1.77
N THR A 264 -0.28 -2.53 -0.68
CA THR A 264 -1.12 -1.74 0.21
C THR A 264 -0.34 -1.41 1.48
N TYR A 265 -0.34 -0.14 1.87
CA TYR A 265 0.36 0.29 3.07
C TYR A 265 -0.42 -0.07 4.33
N LEU A 266 0.20 -0.81 5.25
CA LEU A 266 -0.45 -1.32 6.47
C LEU A 266 -0.27 -0.40 7.69
N GLY A 267 0.71 0.50 7.63
CA GLY A 267 1.04 1.42 8.70
C GLY A 267 2.51 1.37 9.13
N GLU A 268 2.82 2.24 10.08
CA GLU A 268 4.13 2.31 10.72
C GLU A 268 4.17 1.32 11.90
N TYR A 269 5.34 0.76 12.20
CA TYR A 269 5.58 -0.23 13.24
C TYR A 269 6.84 0.13 14.03
N GLU A 270 7.03 -0.53 15.17
CA GLU A 270 8.25 -0.53 15.96
C GLU A 270 8.71 -1.97 16.19
N TYR A 271 10.02 -2.21 16.12
CA TYR A 271 10.62 -3.45 16.57
C TYR A 271 10.37 -3.65 18.08
N GLU A 272 9.75 -4.78 18.44
CA GLU A 272 9.55 -5.19 19.84
C GLU A 272 10.63 -6.19 20.27
N LYS A 273 10.75 -7.29 19.52
CA LYS A 273 11.68 -8.39 19.82
C LYS A 273 11.88 -9.27 18.58
N HIS A 274 12.81 -10.21 18.66
CA HIS A 274 12.90 -11.32 17.71
C HIS A 274 13.15 -12.64 18.44
N VAL A 275 12.87 -13.73 17.74
CA VAL A 275 13.28 -15.09 18.11
C VAL A 275 14.02 -15.73 16.94
N ILE A 276 14.80 -16.76 17.23
CA ILE A 276 15.31 -17.69 16.22
C ILE A 276 14.37 -18.88 16.20
N ASP A 277 13.83 -19.17 15.03
CA ASP A 277 12.88 -20.25 14.77
C ASP A 277 13.44 -21.16 13.68
N THR A 278 12.98 -22.41 13.61
CA THR A 278 13.42 -23.34 12.56
C THR A 278 12.43 -23.31 11.41
N LEU A 279 12.82 -22.72 10.29
CA LEU A 279 12.03 -22.67 9.05
C LEU A 279 12.81 -23.29 7.89
N PRO A 280 12.15 -23.86 6.88
CA PRO A 280 12.82 -24.32 5.68
C PRO A 280 13.37 -23.14 4.88
N ASP A 281 14.51 -23.34 4.21
CA ASP A 281 15.06 -22.44 3.22
C ASP A 281 14.47 -22.65 1.82
N GLU A 282 14.98 -21.92 0.82
CA GLU A 282 14.51 -22.03 -0.57
C GLU A 282 14.73 -23.43 -1.19
N HIS A 283 15.57 -24.26 -0.57
CA HIS A 283 15.83 -25.65 -0.96
C HIS A 283 15.10 -26.66 -0.06
N GLY A 284 14.30 -26.19 0.89
CA GLY A 284 13.59 -27.02 1.87
C GLY A 284 14.48 -27.54 3.00
N THR A 285 15.67 -26.96 3.19
CA THR A 285 16.59 -27.32 4.28
C THR A 285 16.25 -26.47 5.50
N ASP A 286 16.12 -27.09 6.67
CA ASP A 286 15.91 -26.37 7.93
C ASP A 286 17.06 -25.38 8.17
N ARG A 287 16.72 -24.12 8.47
CA ARG A 287 17.65 -23.04 8.82
C ARG A 287 17.21 -22.35 10.11
N ASP A 288 18.17 -21.73 10.79
CA ASP A 288 17.90 -20.75 11.85
C ASP A 288 17.34 -19.47 11.20
N ALA A 289 16.02 -19.27 11.28
CA ALA A 289 15.32 -18.12 10.74
C ALA A 289 15.04 -17.07 11.82
N ILE A 290 15.27 -15.79 11.49
CA ILE A 290 14.97 -14.68 12.38
C ILE A 290 13.50 -14.29 12.21
N ARG A 291 12.71 -14.38 13.29
CA ARG A 291 11.31 -13.96 13.32
C ARG A 291 11.18 -12.70 14.18
N PHE A 292 10.89 -11.57 13.56
CA PHE A 292 10.66 -10.29 14.23
C PHE A 292 9.22 -10.18 14.69
N THR A 293 8.99 -9.73 15.93
CA THR A 293 7.69 -9.24 16.38
C THR A 293 7.72 -7.71 16.32
N LEU A 294 6.81 -7.14 15.54
CA LEU A 294 6.66 -5.71 15.31
C LEU A 294 5.35 -5.24 15.96
N ALA A 295 5.38 -4.14 16.69
CA ALA A 295 4.18 -3.52 17.25
C ALA A 295 3.77 -2.30 16.40
N PRO A 296 2.48 -2.06 16.14
CA PRO A 296 2.06 -0.86 15.42
C PRO A 296 2.59 0.42 16.09
N ALA A 297 3.20 1.29 15.29
CA ALA A 297 3.50 2.66 15.68
C ALA A 297 2.28 3.54 15.39
N GLY A 298 2.06 4.56 16.22
CA GLY A 298 1.16 5.66 15.83
C GLY A 298 -0.36 5.44 16.00
N GLY A 299 -0.82 5.09 17.20
CA GLY A 299 -2.00 5.81 17.70
C GLY A 299 -1.51 7.15 18.25
N THR A 300 -2.11 8.29 17.88
CA THR A 300 -1.67 9.61 18.38
C THR A 300 -1.52 9.51 19.89
N LYS A 301 -0.37 9.94 20.44
CA LYS A 301 -0.16 9.86 21.89
C LYS A 301 -1.29 10.64 22.57
N VAL A 302 -2.15 9.92 23.28
CA VAL A 302 -3.19 10.54 24.08
C VAL A 302 -2.56 10.89 25.42
N GLU A 303 -2.61 12.16 25.77
CA GLU A 303 -2.30 12.58 27.13
C GLU A 303 -3.52 12.35 28.01
N LEU A 304 -3.33 11.56 29.06
CA LEU A 304 -4.32 11.43 30.13
C LEU A 304 -3.90 12.33 31.29
N GLU A 305 -4.77 13.27 31.65
CA GLU A 305 -4.54 14.18 32.79
C GLU A 305 -4.52 13.43 34.13
N ASP A 306 -5.28 12.33 34.25
CA ASP A 306 -5.31 11.47 35.44
C ASP A 306 -5.43 9.98 35.08
N GLY A 307 -4.50 9.15 35.58
CA GLY A 307 -4.64 7.68 35.62
C GLY A 307 -4.09 6.90 34.41
N THR A 308 -4.67 5.72 34.15
CA THR A 308 -4.36 4.82 33.01
C THR A 308 -5.62 4.69 32.15
N PRO A 309 -5.57 4.15 30.90
CA PRO A 309 -6.77 3.90 30.12
C PRO A 309 -7.85 3.11 30.90
N GLN A 310 -7.42 2.21 31.79
CA GLN A 310 -8.30 1.41 32.66
C GLN A 310 -9.05 2.24 33.74
N SER A 311 -8.60 3.45 34.07
CA SER A 311 -9.29 4.28 35.07
C SER A 311 -10.34 5.22 34.47
N LEU A 312 -10.40 5.33 33.14
CA LEU A 312 -11.34 6.18 32.43
C LEU A 312 -12.75 5.57 32.37
N SER A 313 -13.76 6.42 32.21
CA SER A 313 -15.10 5.97 31.85
C SER A 313 -15.14 5.48 30.41
N LEU A 314 -16.18 4.73 30.03
CA LEU A 314 -16.33 4.24 28.65
C LEU A 314 -16.49 5.39 27.64
N ASP A 315 -17.20 6.46 28.03
CA ASP A 315 -17.40 7.64 27.20
C ASP A 315 -16.08 8.41 27.01
N ASP A 316 -15.30 8.60 28.08
CA ASP A 316 -13.98 9.23 27.99
C ASP A 316 -13.01 8.38 27.15
N LEU A 317 -13.07 7.05 27.27
CA LEU A 317 -12.29 6.13 26.43
C LEU A 317 -12.66 6.26 24.96
N TYR A 318 -13.94 6.39 24.67
CA TYR A 318 -14.42 6.59 23.30
C TYR A 318 -13.92 7.91 22.71
N GLU A 319 -14.07 9.01 23.47
CA GLU A 319 -13.59 10.34 23.05
C GLU A 319 -12.07 10.32 22.83
N LYS A 320 -11.31 9.76 23.76
CA LYS A 320 -9.85 9.63 23.65
C LYS A 320 -9.40 8.70 22.51
N ALA A 321 -10.11 7.59 22.28
CA ALA A 321 -9.83 6.70 21.17
C ALA A 321 -10.10 7.40 19.82
N THR A 322 -11.18 8.19 19.74
CA THR A 322 -11.54 9.00 18.57
C THR A 322 -10.50 10.10 18.31
N GLU A 323 -10.07 10.83 19.34
CA GLU A 323 -8.99 11.82 19.25
C GLU A 323 -7.66 11.20 18.77
N SER A 324 -7.46 9.92 19.07
CA SER A 324 -6.22 9.22 18.72
C SER A 324 -6.17 8.71 17.28
N SER A 325 -7.33 8.66 16.62
CA SER A 325 -7.52 8.21 15.25
C SER A 325 -6.96 9.23 14.26
N PRO A 326 -6.12 8.82 13.28
CA PRO A 326 -5.50 9.75 12.33
C PRO A 326 -6.52 10.50 11.46
N THR A 327 -7.74 9.97 11.33
CA THR A 327 -8.84 10.56 10.53
C THR A 327 -9.53 11.75 11.22
N HIS A 328 -9.31 11.94 12.52
CA HIS A 328 -9.96 12.96 13.35
C HIS A 328 -8.96 13.98 13.91
N THR A 329 -8.09 14.53 13.06
CA THR A 329 -7.20 15.63 13.46
C THR A 329 -7.87 17.00 13.27
N THR A 330 -8.63 17.46 14.27
CA THR A 330 -8.90 18.89 14.44
C THR A 330 -7.94 19.49 15.44
N GLY A 331 -6.94 20.21 14.92
CA GLY A 331 -6.21 21.33 15.55
C GLY A 331 -5.77 21.19 17.01
N SER A 332 -4.46 21.07 17.23
CA SER A 332 -3.83 21.28 18.54
C SER A 332 -4.29 22.58 19.20
N SER A 333 -4.61 22.50 20.49
CA SER A 333 -4.53 23.66 21.39
C SER A 333 -3.65 23.35 22.60
N SER A 334 -2.78 24.31 22.84
CA SER A 334 -1.69 24.36 23.80
C SER A 334 -2.16 24.48 25.26
N GLY A 335 -1.43 23.81 26.15
CA GLY A 335 -1.06 24.35 27.46
C GLY A 335 -1.87 23.85 28.68
N SER A 336 -1.29 22.90 29.42
CA SER A 336 -1.57 22.71 30.85
C SER A 336 -0.36 22.06 31.52
N THR A 337 0.13 22.69 32.59
CA THR A 337 1.15 22.14 33.49
C THR A 337 0.47 21.18 34.48
N SER A 338 0.35 19.91 34.10
CA SER A 338 0.13 18.78 35.00
C SER A 338 1.01 17.61 34.56
N GLU A 339 1.32 16.65 35.45
CA GLU A 339 2.09 15.45 35.10
C GLU A 339 1.22 14.50 34.25
N SER A 340 0.99 14.84 32.98
CA SER A 340 0.25 13.99 32.05
C SER A 340 1.07 12.76 31.67
N ARG A 341 0.41 11.59 31.63
CA ARG A 341 1.01 10.35 31.11
C ARG A 341 0.55 10.14 29.68
N SER A 342 1.52 9.99 28.77
CA SER A 342 1.25 9.71 27.36
C SER A 342 1.06 8.21 27.11
N TYR A 343 -0.02 7.84 26.43
CA TYR A 343 -0.31 6.46 26.00
C TYR A 343 -0.46 6.40 24.48
N GLN A 344 -0.12 5.26 23.85
CA GLN A 344 -0.39 5.06 22.42
C GLN A 344 -1.92 4.99 22.17
N GLY A 345 -2.41 5.68 21.14
CA GLY A 345 -3.83 5.67 20.76
C GLY A 345 -4.41 4.28 20.55
N SER A 346 -3.62 3.37 19.95
CA SER A 346 -4.00 1.96 19.76
C SER A 346 -4.31 1.23 21.07
N ALA A 347 -3.60 1.57 22.15
CA ALA A 347 -3.90 1.02 23.48
C ALA A 347 -5.24 1.54 24.02
N VAL A 348 -5.61 2.79 23.70
CA VAL A 348 -6.88 3.41 24.09
C VAL A 348 -8.03 2.82 23.28
N VAL A 349 -7.89 2.70 21.96
CA VAL A 349 -8.85 2.05 21.05
C VAL A 349 -9.10 0.60 21.47
N ARG A 350 -8.04 -0.14 21.80
CA ARG A 350 -8.12 -1.53 22.29
C ARG A 350 -8.83 -1.62 23.64
N GLU A 351 -8.48 -0.79 24.61
CA GLU A 351 -9.13 -0.77 25.92
C GLU A 351 -10.62 -0.42 25.78
N TYR A 352 -10.95 0.56 24.93
CA TYR A 352 -12.32 0.92 24.59
C TYR A 352 -13.11 -0.30 24.07
N ALA A 353 -12.59 -1.00 23.06
CA ALA A 353 -13.28 -2.15 22.47
C ALA A 353 -13.56 -3.26 23.49
N LEU A 354 -12.58 -3.57 24.34
CA LEU A 354 -12.71 -4.58 25.39
C LEU A 354 -13.71 -4.18 26.48
N ARG A 355 -13.69 -2.90 26.90
CA ARG A 355 -14.63 -2.34 27.88
C ARG A 355 -16.05 -2.31 27.35
N TRP A 356 -16.23 -1.92 26.09
CA TRP A 356 -17.53 -1.89 25.43
C TRP A 356 -18.14 -3.29 25.31
N ALA A 357 -17.31 -4.31 25.14
CA ALA A 357 -17.75 -5.69 25.09
C ALA A 357 -18.15 -6.26 26.46
N ASP A 358 -17.69 -5.68 27.57
CA ASP A 358 -17.98 -6.09 28.95
C ASP A 358 -17.82 -7.61 29.18
N GLY A 359 -16.75 -8.17 28.62
CA GLY A 359 -16.45 -9.60 28.71
C GLY A 359 -17.36 -10.53 27.89
N VAL A 360 -18.22 -9.99 27.03
CA VAL A 360 -19.10 -10.75 26.13
C VAL A 360 -18.61 -10.60 24.68
N CYS A 361 -18.44 -11.71 23.98
CA CYS A 361 -18.08 -11.71 22.56
C CYS A 361 -19.18 -11.03 21.74
N GLN A 362 -18.83 -9.98 21.01
CA GLN A 362 -19.81 -9.19 20.24
C GLN A 362 -20.18 -9.84 18.90
N GLY A 363 -19.54 -10.95 18.53
CA GLY A 363 -19.88 -11.74 17.34
C GLY A 363 -20.91 -12.84 17.59
N CYS A 364 -20.82 -13.54 18.73
CA CYS A 364 -21.68 -14.67 19.08
C CYS A 364 -22.54 -14.46 20.34
N ASP A 365 -22.38 -13.35 21.06
CA ASP A 365 -23.15 -13.02 22.27
C ASP A 365 -22.91 -13.99 23.45
N GLU A 366 -21.80 -14.72 23.43
CA GLU A 366 -21.38 -15.62 24.52
C GLU A 366 -20.30 -14.95 25.37
N ASP A 367 -20.21 -15.32 26.65
CA ASP A 367 -19.15 -14.86 27.55
C ASP A 367 -17.76 -15.21 26.99
N ALA A 368 -16.76 -14.41 27.37
CA ALA A 368 -15.36 -14.70 27.07
C ALA A 368 -15.01 -16.13 27.51
N PRO A 369 -14.26 -16.89 26.68
CA PRO A 369 -14.04 -18.31 26.91
C PRO A 369 -13.24 -18.63 28.18
N PHE A 370 -12.47 -17.66 28.69
CA PHE A 370 -11.69 -17.79 29.92
C PHE A 370 -11.23 -16.40 30.43
N LEU A 371 -10.67 -16.37 31.63
CA LEU A 371 -10.03 -15.19 32.23
C LEU A 371 -8.51 -15.23 32.02
N THR A 372 -7.89 -14.07 31.85
CA THR A 372 -6.43 -13.90 31.84
C THR A 372 -5.85 -14.18 33.23
N ALA A 373 -4.52 -14.27 33.33
CA ALA A 373 -3.84 -14.35 34.63
C ALA A 373 -4.12 -13.14 35.54
N GLY A 374 -4.51 -12.00 34.96
CA GLY A 374 -4.94 -10.79 35.67
C GLY A 374 -6.39 -10.84 36.16
N GLY A 375 -7.17 -11.84 35.73
CA GLY A 375 -8.59 -11.98 36.06
C GLY A 375 -9.55 -11.35 35.06
N ASP A 376 -9.04 -10.78 33.96
CA ASP A 376 -9.86 -10.11 32.95
C ASP A 376 -10.44 -11.09 31.91
N PRO A 377 -11.66 -10.88 31.40
CA PRO A 377 -12.22 -11.67 30.29
C PRO A 377 -11.32 -11.64 29.04
N TYR A 378 -11.00 -12.80 28.47
CA TYR A 378 -10.17 -12.88 27.27
C TYR A 378 -10.99 -12.72 25.98
N LEU A 379 -10.85 -11.56 25.33
CA LEU A 379 -11.38 -11.27 24.00
C LEU A 379 -10.26 -10.66 23.11
N GLU A 380 -10.36 -10.88 21.81
CA GLU A 380 -9.47 -10.38 20.76
C GLU A 380 -10.15 -9.19 20.07
N VAL A 381 -9.44 -8.08 19.90
CA VAL A 381 -9.97 -6.90 19.21
C VAL A 381 -9.75 -7.10 17.71
N HIS A 382 -10.81 -6.89 16.93
CA HIS A 382 -10.85 -7.10 15.49
C HIS A 382 -11.20 -5.80 14.78
N HIS A 383 -10.40 -5.37 13.79
CA HIS A 383 -10.77 -4.25 12.93
C HIS A 383 -11.78 -4.69 11.87
N LEU A 384 -12.98 -4.08 11.89
CA LEU A 384 -14.08 -4.37 10.98
C LEU A 384 -13.72 -4.12 9.51
N THR A 385 -13.00 -3.04 9.26
CA THR A 385 -12.25 -2.83 8.02
C THR A 385 -10.81 -3.06 8.40
N ARG A 386 -10.13 -4.03 7.77
CA ARG A 386 -8.75 -4.34 8.12
C ARG A 386 -7.89 -3.11 7.91
N ARG A 387 -6.80 -2.95 8.66
CA ARG A 387 -5.82 -1.89 8.38
C ARG A 387 -5.26 -2.01 6.96
N SER A 388 -5.08 -3.25 6.48
CA SER A 388 -4.73 -3.55 5.08
C SER A 388 -5.77 -3.13 4.05
N ASP A 389 -7.03 -2.93 4.45
CA ASP A 389 -8.11 -2.44 3.58
C ASP A 389 -8.43 -0.95 3.85
N GLY A 390 -7.54 -0.22 4.56
CA GLY A 390 -7.74 1.20 4.92
C GLY A 390 -8.66 1.46 6.09
N GLY A 391 -8.86 0.46 6.94
CA GLY A 391 -9.58 0.64 8.19
C GLY A 391 -8.78 1.49 9.18
N PRO A 392 -9.35 2.59 9.71
CA PRO A 392 -8.66 3.41 10.70
C PRO A 392 -8.53 2.66 12.03
N ASP A 393 -7.52 3.00 12.81
CA ASP A 393 -7.40 2.57 14.21
C ASP A 393 -8.32 3.44 15.07
N ASP A 394 -9.61 3.15 14.98
CA ASP A 394 -10.69 4.00 15.45
C ASP A 394 -11.70 3.17 16.26
N PRO A 395 -12.26 3.70 17.36
CA PRO A 395 -13.26 3.00 18.16
C PRO A 395 -14.50 2.55 17.36
N ASP A 396 -14.81 3.18 16.23
CA ASP A 396 -15.92 2.78 15.34
C ASP A 396 -15.53 1.73 14.30
N ASN A 397 -14.24 1.43 14.18
CA ASN A 397 -13.73 0.40 13.29
C ASN A 397 -13.25 -0.85 14.04
N VAL A 398 -13.42 -0.95 15.36
CA VAL A 398 -13.01 -2.12 16.15
C VAL A 398 -14.17 -2.82 16.86
N ILE A 399 -14.01 -4.11 17.12
CA ILE A 399 -14.99 -4.94 17.85
C ILE A 399 -14.27 -6.03 18.64
N ALA A 400 -14.77 -6.40 19.83
CA ALA A 400 -14.15 -7.50 20.61
C ALA A 400 -14.83 -8.85 20.35
N LEU A 401 -14.04 -9.86 20.01
CA LEU A 401 -14.49 -11.19 19.62
C LEU A 401 -13.80 -12.28 20.46
N CYS A 402 -14.47 -13.42 20.68
CA CYS A 402 -13.77 -14.61 21.16
C CYS A 402 -12.87 -15.19 20.05
N PRO A 403 -11.84 -15.99 20.39
CA PRO A 403 -10.89 -16.51 19.41
C PRO A 403 -11.53 -17.31 18.27
N ASN A 404 -12.64 -18.01 18.55
CA ASN A 404 -13.39 -18.73 17.52
C ASN A 404 -14.09 -17.78 16.54
N CYS A 405 -14.68 -16.68 17.03
CA CYS A 405 -15.34 -15.70 16.18
C CYS A 405 -14.31 -14.89 15.39
N HIS A 406 -13.21 -14.49 16.03
CA HIS A 406 -12.13 -13.78 15.37
C HIS A 406 -11.54 -14.61 14.22
N ARG A 407 -11.18 -15.87 14.49
CA ARG A 407 -10.69 -16.79 13.45
C ARG A 407 -11.72 -17.07 12.36
N ARG A 408 -13.03 -17.13 12.67
CA ARG A 408 -14.08 -17.26 11.65
C ARG A 408 -14.12 -16.05 10.70
N VAL A 409 -13.81 -14.84 11.16
CA VAL A 409 -13.73 -13.66 10.28
C VAL A 409 -12.62 -13.83 9.25
N HIS A 410 -11.45 -14.32 9.67
CA HIS A 410 -10.28 -14.45 8.79
C HIS A 410 -10.28 -15.72 7.94
N GLU A 411 -10.62 -16.87 8.54
CA GLU A 411 -10.45 -18.21 7.96
C GLU A 411 -11.79 -18.87 7.57
N GLY A 412 -12.91 -18.31 8.03
CA GLY A 412 -14.22 -18.90 7.80
C GLY A 412 -14.67 -18.74 6.35
N ARG A 413 -15.27 -19.79 5.78
CA ARG A 413 -15.91 -19.73 4.45
C ARG A 413 -16.96 -18.61 4.35
N ASP A 414 -17.55 -18.22 5.48
CA ASP A 414 -18.52 -17.13 5.59
C ASP A 414 -17.96 -15.87 6.27
N GLY A 415 -16.62 -15.73 6.34
CA GLY A 415 -15.92 -14.63 7.02
C GLY A 415 -16.41 -13.25 6.59
N ASP A 416 -16.51 -12.98 5.28
CA ASP A 416 -17.01 -11.69 4.78
C ASP A 416 -18.46 -11.41 5.18
N ALA A 417 -19.32 -12.43 5.15
CA ALA A 417 -20.71 -12.30 5.53
C ALA A 417 -20.85 -12.08 7.04
N PHE A 418 -19.99 -12.73 7.82
CA PHE A 418 -19.90 -12.55 9.25
C PHE A 418 -19.38 -11.15 9.58
N ASN A 419 -18.32 -10.67 8.94
CA ASN A 419 -17.78 -9.33 9.13
C ASN A 419 -18.80 -8.22 8.78
N ARG A 420 -19.61 -8.41 7.72
CA ARG A 420 -20.74 -7.50 7.43
C ARG A 420 -21.78 -7.44 8.56
N LYS A 421 -22.02 -8.55 9.28
CA LYS A 421 -22.89 -8.55 10.47
C LYS A 421 -22.25 -7.75 11.60
N LEU A 422 -20.95 -7.90 11.81
CA LEU A 422 -20.20 -7.14 12.83
C LEU A 422 -20.22 -5.64 12.55
N LYS A 423 -19.99 -5.22 11.29
CA LYS A 423 -20.12 -3.81 10.84
C LYS A 423 -21.47 -3.21 11.19
N ARG A 424 -22.57 -3.95 10.96
CA ARG A 424 -23.92 -3.49 11.32
C ARG A 424 -24.12 -3.37 12.83
N ARG A 425 -23.45 -4.21 13.63
CA ARG A 425 -23.55 -4.15 15.09
C ARG A 425 -22.90 -2.87 15.61
N VAL A 426 -21.68 -2.58 15.17
CA VAL A 426 -20.97 -1.34 15.57
C VAL A 426 -21.72 -0.10 15.08
N ALA A 427 -22.23 -0.10 13.84
CA ALA A 427 -23.04 1.01 13.32
C ALA A 427 -24.34 1.29 14.09
N ASN A 428 -24.87 0.31 14.84
CA ASN A 428 -26.08 0.44 15.64
C ASN A 428 -25.79 0.61 17.14
N ARG A 429 -24.54 0.90 17.54
CA ARG A 429 -24.12 1.01 18.95
C ARG A 429 -24.95 2.04 19.75
N ASP A 430 -25.39 3.11 19.09
CA ASP A 430 -26.11 4.24 19.71
C ASP A 430 -27.63 4.26 19.42
N SER A 431 -28.20 3.15 18.91
CA SER A 431 -29.62 3.05 18.47
C SER A 431 -30.58 2.45 19.50
#